data_AF-A0A962JHN3-F1
#
_entry.id   AF-A0A962JHN3-F1
#
_cell.length_a   1.000
_cell.length_b   1.000
_cell.length_c   1.000
_cell.angle_alpha   90.00
_cell.angle_beta   90.00
_cell.angle_gamma   90.00
#
_symmetry.space_group_name_H-M   'P 1'
#
loop_
_entity.id
_entity.type
_entity.pdbx_description
1 polymer ?
#
loop_
_entity_poly.entity_id
_entity_poly.type
_entity_poly.pdbx_seq_one_letter_code
_entity_poly.pdbx_strand_id
1 'polypeptide(L)'
;MKNLNVEEFLLEAGARMPFSRDMSAYNGKPFQCACGSEHEFQSYMDYRNFAASGANAKMIVTCPRNPAFSTLVLTKYKFFVVFDRFVSLAGCKME
;
A
#
# COMPACT_ATOMS: atom_id res chain seq x y z
N MET A 1 7.40 -1.19 10.18
CA MET A 1 6.30 -2.01 9.64
C MET A 1 6.27 -3.32 10.42
N LYS A 2 5.08 -3.83 10.77
CA LYS A 2 4.90 -5.16 11.35
C LYS A 2 4.66 -6.20 10.26
N ASN A 3 5.23 -7.40 10.40
CA ASN A 3 4.92 -8.53 9.53
C ASN A 3 3.77 -9.32 10.14
N LEU A 4 2.73 -9.57 9.37
CA LEU A 4 1.49 -10.22 9.76
C LEU A 4 1.30 -11.50 8.97
N ASN A 5 0.48 -12.41 9.50
CA ASN A 5 -0.08 -13.48 8.67
C ASN A 5 -1.16 -12.90 7.72
N VAL A 6 -1.64 -13.72 6.78
CA VAL A 6 -2.57 -13.27 5.73
C VAL A 6 -3.88 -12.74 6.32
N GLU A 7 -4.45 -13.40 7.33
CA GLU A 7 -5.73 -13.01 7.93
C GLU A 7 -5.63 -11.66 8.65
N GLU A 8 -4.62 -11.50 9.51
CA GLU A 8 -4.33 -10.25 10.22
C GLU A 8 -4.03 -9.11 9.24
N PHE A 9 -3.31 -9.42 8.15
CA PHE A 9 -2.97 -8.43 7.13
C PHE A 9 -4.21 -7.90 6.41
N LEU A 10 -5.15 -8.78 6.07
CA LEU A 10 -6.42 -8.37 5.45
C LEU A 10 -7.33 -7.62 6.43
N LEU A 11 -7.34 -8.00 7.71
CA LEU A 11 -8.05 -7.27 8.76
C LEU A 11 -7.48 -5.84 8.94
N GLU A 12 -6.16 -5.68 8.94
CA GLU A 12 -5.48 -4.38 9.03
C GLU A 12 -5.74 -3.49 7.79
N ALA A 13 -5.88 -4.11 6.61
CA ALA A 13 -6.25 -3.41 5.39
C ALA A 13 -7.64 -2.78 5.51
N GLY A 14 -8.60 -3.52 6.09
CA GLY A 14 -9.95 -3.06 6.39
C GLY A 14 -10.92 -3.24 5.23
N ALA A 15 -11.99 -2.43 5.19
CA ALA A 15 -13.04 -2.56 4.19
C ALA A 15 -12.53 -2.24 2.78
N ARG A 16 -12.81 -3.12 1.82
CA ARG A 16 -12.44 -2.91 0.42
C ARG A 16 -13.30 -1.81 -0.21
N MET A 17 -12.68 -0.93 -1.01
CA MET A 17 -13.43 0.05 -1.80
C MET A 17 -14.15 -0.66 -2.97
N PRO A 18 -15.41 -0.30 -3.28
CA PRO A 18 -16.18 -0.97 -4.32
C PRO A 18 -15.73 -0.62 -5.75
N PHE A 19 -14.84 0.36 -5.91
CA PHE A 19 -14.29 0.80 -7.19
C PHE A 19 -12.77 0.88 -7.14
N SER A 20 -12.15 0.71 -8.32
CA SER A 20 -10.74 1.00 -8.52
C SER A 20 -10.51 2.51 -8.54
N ARG A 21 -9.39 2.97 -7.96
CA ARG A 21 -8.94 4.36 -8.08
C ARG A 21 -7.76 4.40 -9.03
N ASP A 22 -7.67 5.44 -9.86
CA ASP A 22 -6.44 5.67 -10.61
C ASP A 22 -5.35 6.15 -9.65
N MET A 23 -4.28 5.36 -9.54
CA MET A 23 -3.15 5.59 -8.65
C MET A 23 -1.89 6.00 -9.43
N SER A 24 -2.00 6.25 -10.74
CA SER A 24 -0.87 6.63 -11.61
C SER A 24 -0.13 7.88 -11.14
N ALA A 25 -0.81 8.79 -10.42
CA ALA A 25 -0.23 9.98 -9.82
C ALA A 25 0.90 9.68 -8.80
N TYR A 26 0.99 8.46 -8.28
CA TYR A 26 2.04 8.04 -7.35
C TYR A 26 3.12 7.18 -7.98
N ASN A 27 3.12 6.97 -9.30
CA ASN A 27 4.16 6.19 -9.97
C ASN A 27 5.55 6.80 -9.71
N GLY A 28 6.53 5.93 -9.48
CA GLY A 28 7.90 6.32 -9.14
C GLY A 28 8.09 6.83 -7.70
N LYS A 29 7.03 6.91 -6.88
CA LYS A 29 7.17 7.34 -5.48
C LYS A 29 7.65 6.17 -4.61
N PRO A 30 8.62 6.39 -3.72
CA PRO A 30 9.21 5.31 -2.92
C PRO A 30 8.27 4.85 -1.81
N PHE A 31 8.32 3.55 -1.50
CA PHE A 31 7.72 2.95 -0.31
C PHE A 31 8.64 1.87 0.28
N GLN A 32 8.57 1.71 1.59
CA GLN A 32 9.30 0.65 2.31
C GLN A 32 8.52 -0.65 2.18
N CYS A 33 9.12 -1.69 1.59
CA CYS A 33 8.47 -2.97 1.33
C CYS A 33 8.74 -4.01 2.43
N ALA A 34 7.79 -4.92 2.62
CA ALA A 34 7.89 -6.07 3.53
C ALA A 34 9.09 -6.99 3.24
N CYS A 35 9.63 -6.98 2.02
CA CYS A 35 10.85 -7.73 1.69
C CYS A 35 12.14 -7.13 2.32
N GLY A 36 12.05 -5.99 2.99
CA GLY A 36 13.17 -5.33 3.66
C GLY A 36 13.90 -4.29 2.80
N SER A 37 13.36 -3.93 1.63
CA SER A 37 13.95 -2.91 0.75
C SER A 37 12.96 -1.83 0.36
N GLU A 38 13.47 -0.70 -0.09
CA GLU A 38 12.67 0.34 -0.73
C GLU A 38 12.37 -0.03 -2.18
N HIS A 39 11.13 0.24 -2.60
CA HIS A 39 10.66 0.06 -3.97
C HIS A 39 9.93 1.30 -4.45
N GLU A 40 9.95 1.50 -5.76
CA GLU A 40 9.10 2.48 -6.41
C GLU A 40 7.70 1.91 -6.59
N PHE A 41 6.70 2.66 -6.16
CA PHE A 41 5.32 2.36 -6.46
C PHE A 41 5.09 2.46 -7.97
N GLN A 42 4.35 1.49 -8.50
CA GLN A 42 3.79 1.55 -9.84
C GLN A 42 2.32 1.14 -9.75
N SER A 43 1.45 1.83 -10.48
CA SER A 43 0.00 1.63 -10.40
C SER A 43 -0.45 0.21 -10.76
N TYR A 44 0.35 -0.54 -11.53
CA TYR A 44 0.08 -1.96 -11.80
C TYR A 44 0.32 -2.88 -10.58
N MET A 45 1.05 -2.41 -9.55
CA MET A 45 1.29 -3.15 -8.31
C MET A 45 0.10 -3.09 -7.36
N ASP A 46 -0.72 -2.04 -7.46
CA ASP A 46 -1.94 -1.89 -6.68
C ASP A 46 -3.05 -2.74 -7.32
N TYR A 47 -3.42 -3.82 -6.63
CA TYR A 47 -4.53 -4.66 -7.05
C TYR A 47 -5.84 -4.27 -6.36
N ARG A 48 -5.76 -3.58 -5.21
CA ARG A 48 -6.89 -3.36 -4.29
C ARG A 48 -6.70 -2.12 -3.43
N ASN A 49 -7.69 -1.23 -3.52
CA ASN A 49 -7.86 -0.08 -2.63
C ASN A 49 -8.79 -0.41 -1.46
N PHE A 50 -8.49 0.17 -0.30
CA PHE A 50 -9.20 -0.02 0.96
C PHE A 50 -9.65 1.32 1.54
N ALA A 51 -10.69 1.27 2.35
CA ALA A 51 -11.21 2.42 3.06
C ALA A 51 -10.13 3.04 3.94
N ALA A 52 -10.01 4.36 3.86
CA ALA A 52 -9.05 5.16 4.59
C ALA A 52 -9.73 6.43 5.09
N SER A 53 -9.20 7.02 6.16
CA SER A 53 -9.74 8.26 6.72
C SER A 53 -9.21 9.49 5.97
N GLY A 54 -10.10 10.46 5.75
CA GLY A 54 -9.78 11.75 5.11
C GLY A 54 -9.39 11.61 3.63
N ALA A 55 -8.42 12.40 3.18
CA ALA A 55 -7.94 12.42 1.80
C ALA A 55 -6.96 11.27 1.45
N ASN A 56 -6.65 10.40 2.41
CA ASN A 56 -5.65 9.35 2.21
C ASN A 56 -6.25 8.19 1.40
N ALA A 57 -5.37 7.44 0.75
CA ALA A 57 -5.67 6.20 0.05
C ALA A 57 -4.86 5.09 0.71
N LYS A 58 -5.50 3.95 0.98
CA LYS A 58 -4.86 2.76 1.55
C LYS A 58 -4.93 1.64 0.51
N MET A 59 -3.83 0.95 0.27
CA MET A 59 -3.75 -0.09 -0.75
C MET A 59 -2.75 -1.17 -0.37
N ILE A 60 -2.96 -2.37 -0.90
CA ILE A 60 -1.98 -3.46 -0.83
C ILE A 60 -1.19 -3.46 -2.13
N VAL A 61 0.13 -3.40 -2.02
CA VAL A 61 1.06 -3.47 -3.15
C VAL A 61 1.89 -4.74 -3.07
N THR A 62 2.02 -5.42 -4.21
CA THR A 62 2.90 -6.60 -4.33
C THR A 62 4.33 -6.17 -4.57
N CYS A 63 5.28 -6.85 -3.93
CA CYS A 63 6.71 -6.60 -4.11
C CYS A 63 7.14 -6.92 -5.56
N PRO A 64 7.80 -6.00 -6.27
CA PRO A 64 8.19 -6.20 -7.66
C PRO A 64 9.32 -7.22 -7.85
N ARG A 65 10.14 -7.46 -6.82
CA ARG A 65 11.26 -8.41 -6.89
C ARG A 65 10.93 -9.79 -6.33
N ASN A 66 9.94 -9.88 -5.45
CA ASN A 66 9.53 -11.15 -4.86
C ASN A 66 8.02 -11.12 -4.60
N PRO A 67 7.20 -11.64 -5.52
CA PRO A 67 5.74 -11.61 -5.43
C PRO A 67 5.16 -12.30 -4.19
N ALA A 68 5.95 -13.11 -3.48
CA ALA A 68 5.54 -13.68 -2.20
C ALA A 68 5.41 -12.62 -1.10
N PHE A 69 5.86 -11.37 -1.29
CA PHE A 69 5.69 -10.31 -0.31
C PHE A 69 4.66 -9.28 -0.78
N SER A 70 3.73 -8.94 0.11
CA SER A 70 2.79 -7.84 -0.05
C SER A 70 2.96 -6.82 1.07
N THR A 71 2.70 -5.55 0.77
CA THR A 71 2.82 -4.43 1.72
C THR A 71 1.55 -3.60 1.71
N LEU A 72 1.00 -3.32 2.88
CA LEU A 72 -0.11 -2.38 3.05
C LEU A 72 0.48 -0.97 3.17
N VAL A 73 0.21 -0.11 2.20
CA VAL A 73 0.67 1.28 2.20
C VAL A 73 -0.50 2.25 2.31
N LEU A 74 -0.25 3.40 2.93
CA LEU A 74 -1.18 4.51 3.09
C LEU A 74 -0.53 5.77 2.54
N THR A 75 -1.21 6.51 1.67
CA THR A 75 -0.75 7.84 1.26
C THR A 75 -0.87 8.82 2.44
N LYS A 76 0.06 9.75 2.52
CA LYS A 76 -0.03 10.92 3.40
C LYS A 76 0.07 12.19 2.58
N TYR A 77 -0.77 13.15 2.95
CA TYR A 77 -0.84 14.46 2.30
C TYR A 77 -0.51 15.58 3.28
N LYS A 78 0.16 16.61 2.77
CA LYS A 78 0.31 17.91 3.41
C LYS A 78 -0.81 18.84 2.94
N PHE A 79 -1.36 19.60 3.88
CA PHE A 79 -2.46 20.56 3.63
C PHE A 79 -3.68 19.94 2.92
N PHE A 80 -3.89 18.63 3.05
CA PHE A 80 -4.93 17.86 2.37
C PHE A 80 -4.90 17.86 0.84
N VAL A 81 -3.83 18.37 0.20
CA VAL A 81 -3.75 18.51 -1.27
C VAL A 81 -2.46 17.95 -1.85
N VAL A 82 -1.32 18.15 -1.18
CA VAL A 82 -0.01 17.77 -1.73
C VAL A 82 0.42 16.43 -1.19
N PHE A 83 0.62 15.44 -2.07
CA PHE A 83 1.17 14.15 -1.67
C PHE A 83 2.55 14.36 -1.03
N ASP A 84 2.75 13.80 0.16
CA ASP A 84 3.99 13.87 0.92
C ASP A 84 4.79 12.58 0.76
N ARG A 85 4.19 11.45 1.16
CA ARG A 85 4.86 10.14 1.16
C ARG A 85 3.88 8.98 1.29
N PHE A 86 4.38 7.79 1.03
CA PHE A 86 3.76 6.55 1.50
C PHE A 86 4.19 6.22 2.94
N VAL A 87 3.25 5.73 3.73
CA VAL A 87 3.51 5.09 5.03
C VAL A 87 3.18 3.62 4.89
N SER A 88 4.18 2.76 5.05
CA SER A 88 3.99 1.32 4.99
C SER A 88 3.58 0.79 6.37
N LEU A 89 2.31 0.39 6.49
CA LEU A 89 1.64 0.04 7.74
C LEU A 89 2.00 -1.38 8.19
N ALA A 90 1.84 -2.35 7.28
CA ALA A 90 2.04 -3.76 7.54
C ALA A 90 2.63 -4.48 6.31
N GLY A 91 3.25 -5.61 6.54
CA GLY A 91 3.78 -6.52 5.52
C GLY A 91 3.22 -7.92 5.72
N CYS A 92 3.16 -8.69 4.64
CA CYS A 92 2.72 -10.09 4.67
C CYS A 92 3.54 -10.89 3.67
N LYS A 93 3.94 -12.10 4.07
CA LYS A 93 4.43 -13.11 3.14
C LYS A 93 3.24 -13.98 2.72
N MET A 94 2.85 -13.89 1.46
CA MET A 94 1.84 -14.75 0.84
C MET A 94 2.49 -16.12 0.65
N GLU A 95 1.99 -17.14 1.35
CA GLU A 95 2.38 -18.55 1.18
C GLU A 95 1.74 -19.16 -0.07
#